data_AF-A0A7C7U554-F1
#
_entry.id   AF-A0A7C7U554-F1
#
_cell.length_a   1.000
_cell.length_b   1.000
_cell.length_c   1.000
_cell.angle_alpha   90.00
_cell.angle_beta   90.00
_cell.angle_gamma   90.00
#
_symmetry.space_group_name_H-M   'P 1'
#
loop_
_entity.id
_entity.type
_entity.pdbx_description
1 polymer ?
#
loop_
_entity_poly.entity_id
_entity_poly.type
_entity_poly.pdbx_seq_one_letter_code
_entity_poly.pdbx_strand_id
1 'polypeptide(L)'
;MKSTRGSKVIGMAKVAYYPGNTARAASMEVEDCIVPLCKTLGIELVEIPKASSDGGNIISQASAKLQHSLVARNLALAEQKGIDIMTTCATSHAIMCDTADTLAADSIYASQLNNLIARTSGIEYAGESKSRHLLHYLVEEIGLDKVRDAVVNPIKLNVAGYYGSNMQREGACGDDDAFLPSYLEQLITALGGVPIDYELKCQSVGAPSLLTLEGTAMAMTAAVLCEAKQNGADIMVSACTISHSNLDSYQSRAGKLTGKDTTMPVVHLAELVAFALGHYPDRFAQLRTRALIIGS
;
A
#
# COMPACT_ATOMS: atom_id res chain seq x y z
N MET A 1 8.55 -36.22 6.76
CA MET A 1 8.97 -35.59 8.03
C MET A 1 8.28 -34.25 8.14
N LYS A 2 7.27 -34.13 9.02
CA LYS A 2 6.60 -32.86 9.31
C LYS A 2 7.54 -32.05 10.21
N SER A 3 8.10 -30.98 9.67
CA SER A 3 8.90 -30.02 10.43
C SER A 3 7.97 -29.23 11.35
N THR A 4 8.07 -29.50 12.65
CA THR A 4 7.48 -28.74 13.73
C THR A 4 8.17 -27.37 13.80
N ARG A 5 7.55 -26.32 13.25
CA ARG A 5 7.91 -24.94 13.57
C ARG A 5 7.62 -24.72 15.05
N GLY A 6 8.70 -24.62 15.83
CA GLY A 6 8.64 -24.31 17.26
C GLY A 6 7.93 -22.97 17.49
N SER A 7 7.21 -22.90 18.61
CA SER A 7 6.58 -21.68 19.11
C SER A 7 7.60 -20.56 19.21
N LYS A 8 7.57 -19.61 18.27
CA LYS A 8 8.23 -18.32 18.44
C LYS A 8 7.59 -17.65 19.66
N VAL A 9 8.42 -17.31 20.65
CA VAL A 9 8.05 -16.34 21.68
C VAL A 9 7.57 -15.09 20.93
N ILE A 10 6.30 -14.72 21.08
CA ILE A 10 5.68 -13.60 20.35
C ILE A 10 6.24 -12.32 20.97
N GLY A 11 7.43 -11.92 20.53
CA GLY A 11 7.89 -10.55 20.67
C GLY A 11 6.93 -9.62 19.93
N MET A 12 6.82 -8.37 20.40
CA MET A 12 6.03 -7.34 19.72
C MET A 12 6.54 -7.18 18.28
N ALA A 13 5.64 -7.24 17.28
CA ALA A 13 6.01 -7.12 15.89
C ALA A 13 6.62 -5.73 15.66
N LYS A 14 7.83 -5.64 15.07
CA LYS A 14 8.60 -4.40 14.98
C LYS A 14 9.00 -4.12 13.55
N VAL A 15 8.78 -2.89 13.08
CA VAL A 15 9.02 -2.52 11.68
C VAL A 15 9.34 -1.03 11.52
N ALA A 16 10.19 -0.69 10.56
CA ALA A 16 10.45 0.71 10.22
C ALA A 16 9.33 1.26 9.33
N TYR A 17 8.74 2.40 9.68
CA TYR A 17 7.68 2.99 8.84
C TYR A 17 8.26 3.94 7.78
N TYR A 18 7.93 3.66 6.52
CA TYR A 18 8.17 4.50 5.37
C TYR A 18 6.85 4.99 4.77
N PRO A 19 6.48 6.27 4.99
CA PRO A 19 5.25 6.85 4.45
C PRO A 19 5.35 7.18 2.96
N GLY A 20 6.57 7.30 2.42
CA GLY A 20 6.79 7.90 1.12
C GLY A 20 6.37 9.38 1.09
N ASN A 21 6.30 9.94 -0.12
CA ASN A 21 5.97 11.35 -0.29
C ASN A 21 4.47 11.61 -0.20
N THR A 22 3.65 10.75 -0.81
CA THR A 22 2.20 11.01 -0.94
C THR A 22 1.51 10.95 0.42
N ALA A 23 1.73 9.91 1.23
CA ALA A 23 1.09 9.82 2.55
C ALA A 23 1.47 11.01 3.44
N ARG A 24 2.77 11.30 3.55
CA ARG A 24 3.26 12.35 4.45
C ARG A 24 2.99 13.78 3.98
N ALA A 25 2.90 14.04 2.67
CA ALA A 25 2.76 15.40 2.15
C ALA A 25 1.37 15.75 1.60
N ALA A 26 0.60 14.76 1.14
CA ALA A 26 -0.65 14.98 0.41
C ALA A 26 -1.85 14.18 0.92
N SER A 27 -1.60 13.11 1.69
CA SER A 27 -2.64 12.18 2.18
C SER A 27 -2.55 12.01 3.69
N MET A 28 -2.76 13.11 4.42
CA MET A 28 -2.75 13.12 5.89
C MET A 28 -3.81 12.19 6.49
N GLU A 29 -4.90 11.96 5.76
CA GLU A 29 -5.93 10.99 6.12
C GLU A 29 -5.38 9.57 6.28
N VAL A 30 -4.34 9.22 5.51
CA VAL A 30 -3.62 7.96 5.59
C VAL A 30 -2.61 7.98 6.73
N GLU A 31 -1.77 9.01 6.82
CA GLU A 31 -0.70 9.13 7.83
C GLU A 31 -1.25 9.09 9.25
N ASP A 32 -2.34 9.83 9.51
CA ASP A 32 -3.03 9.89 10.81
C ASP A 32 -3.42 8.49 11.32
N CYS A 33 -3.75 7.57 10.40
CA CYS A 33 -4.26 6.24 10.75
C CYS A 33 -3.17 5.26 11.19
N ILE A 34 -1.92 5.48 10.81
CA ILE A 34 -0.83 4.48 10.95
C ILE A 34 -0.46 4.23 12.41
N VAL A 35 -0.20 5.28 13.19
CA VAL A 35 0.18 5.11 14.60
C VAL A 35 -0.94 4.46 15.41
N PRO A 36 -2.22 4.90 15.33
CA PRO A 36 -3.31 4.28 16.08
C PRO A 36 -3.59 2.82 15.71
N LEU A 37 -3.60 2.48 14.40
CA LEU A 37 -3.83 1.09 13.98
C LEU A 37 -2.69 0.18 14.44
N CYS A 38 -1.43 0.63 14.33
CA CYS A 38 -0.27 -0.13 14.80
C CYS A 38 -0.28 -0.33 16.31
N LYS A 39 -0.62 0.71 17.08
CA LYS A 39 -0.75 0.60 18.54
C LYS A 39 -1.80 -0.44 18.94
N THR A 40 -2.94 -0.47 18.26
CA THR A 40 -4.03 -1.42 18.55
C THR A 40 -3.62 -2.85 18.26
N LEU A 41 -2.89 -3.07 17.15
CA LEU A 41 -2.43 -4.39 16.74
C LEU A 41 -1.11 -4.80 17.42
N GLY A 42 -0.56 -4.00 18.32
CA GLY A 42 0.70 -4.28 19.01
C GLY A 42 1.91 -4.33 18.04
N ILE A 43 1.95 -3.38 17.11
CA ILE A 43 3.06 -3.17 16.17
C ILE A 43 3.91 -2.01 16.69
N GLU A 44 5.19 -2.28 16.95
CA GLU A 44 6.19 -1.26 17.26
C GLU A 44 6.67 -0.60 15.97
N LEU A 45 6.25 0.64 15.74
CA LEU A 45 6.73 1.45 14.63
C LEU A 45 8.04 2.14 15.01
N VAL A 46 9.04 1.97 14.15
CA VAL A 46 10.32 2.66 14.27
C VAL A 46 10.45 3.71 13.18
N GLU A 47 10.69 4.95 13.55
CA GLU A 47 10.89 6.00 12.57
C GLU A 47 12.28 5.92 11.92
N ILE A 48 12.31 6.26 10.63
CA ILE A 48 13.50 6.47 9.82
C ILE A 48 13.50 7.90 9.26
N PRO A 49 13.69 8.93 10.11
CA PRO A 49 13.46 10.35 9.73
C PRO A 49 14.38 10.87 8.62
N LYS A 50 15.48 10.16 8.33
CA LYS A 50 16.40 10.49 7.23
C LYS A 50 15.99 9.87 5.90
N ALA A 51 14.90 9.11 5.83
CA ALA A 51 14.41 8.52 4.60
C ALA A 51 14.08 9.63 3.58
N SER A 52 14.53 9.44 2.36
CA SER A 52 14.26 10.33 1.23
C SER A 52 13.09 9.81 0.40
N SER A 53 12.63 10.61 -0.56
CA SER A 53 11.77 10.13 -1.65
C SER A 53 12.38 8.91 -2.35
N ASP A 54 11.54 7.95 -2.71
CA ASP A 54 11.86 6.84 -3.61
C ASP A 54 11.80 7.23 -5.10
N GLY A 55 11.51 8.50 -5.42
CA GLY A 55 11.48 9.01 -6.79
C GLY A 55 10.27 8.56 -7.63
N GLY A 56 9.34 7.80 -7.07
CA GLY A 56 8.13 7.33 -7.77
C GLY A 56 8.42 6.53 -9.04
N ASN A 57 9.61 5.95 -9.16
CA ASN A 57 10.17 5.34 -10.37
C ASN A 57 10.24 6.27 -11.59
N ILE A 58 10.05 7.58 -11.43
CA ILE A 58 10.18 8.54 -12.55
C ILE A 58 11.65 8.86 -12.79
N ILE A 59 12.46 8.90 -11.72
CA ILE A 59 13.90 9.20 -11.82
C ILE A 59 14.63 8.15 -12.66
N SER A 60 14.17 6.89 -12.68
CA SER A 60 14.79 5.82 -13.47
C SER A 60 14.82 6.11 -14.98
N GLN A 61 13.86 6.90 -15.50
CA GLN A 61 13.82 7.32 -16.90
C GLN A 61 15.03 8.18 -17.28
N ALA A 62 15.61 8.90 -16.32
CA ALA A 62 16.81 9.71 -16.51
C ALA A 62 18.07 9.00 -15.99
N SER A 63 17.98 8.31 -14.85
CA SER A 63 19.09 7.62 -14.22
C SER A 63 18.63 6.49 -13.29
N ALA A 64 18.72 5.25 -13.77
CA ALA A 64 18.51 4.06 -12.95
C ALA A 64 19.46 4.02 -11.73
N LYS A 65 20.71 4.47 -11.89
CA LYS A 65 21.67 4.52 -10.78
C LYS A 65 21.21 5.47 -9.67
N LEU A 66 20.71 6.65 -10.00
CA LEU A 66 20.18 7.58 -8.99
C LEU A 66 18.93 7.00 -8.31
N GLN A 67 18.01 6.44 -9.10
CA GLN A 67 16.80 5.76 -8.59
C GLN A 67 17.18 4.69 -7.55
N HIS A 68 18.02 3.72 -7.92
CA HIS A 68 18.42 2.65 -7.01
C HIS A 68 19.19 3.19 -5.80
N SER A 69 20.02 4.22 -5.96
CA SER A 69 20.76 4.81 -4.83
C SER A 69 19.84 5.38 -3.76
N LEU A 70 18.78 6.10 -4.15
CA LEU A 70 17.81 6.68 -3.22
C LEU A 70 17.03 5.59 -2.47
N VAL A 71 16.60 4.57 -3.20
CA VAL A 71 15.78 3.48 -2.67
C VAL A 71 16.60 2.57 -1.75
N ALA A 72 17.79 2.14 -2.20
CA ALA A 72 18.71 1.32 -1.40
C ALA A 72 19.15 2.04 -0.12
N ARG A 73 19.35 3.36 -0.17
CA ARG A 73 19.61 4.16 1.04
C ARG A 73 18.45 4.08 2.04
N ASN A 74 17.20 4.13 1.58
CA ASN A 74 16.05 3.99 2.49
C ASN A 74 15.97 2.60 3.12
N LEU A 75 16.25 1.55 2.35
CA LEU A 75 16.33 0.17 2.85
C LEU A 75 17.47 0.02 3.88
N ALA A 76 18.64 0.56 3.60
CA ALA A 76 19.78 0.58 4.53
C ALA A 76 19.46 1.24 5.89
N LEU A 77 18.61 2.29 5.91
CA LEU A 77 18.22 2.95 7.17
C LEU A 77 17.41 2.03 8.10
N ALA A 78 16.58 1.16 7.53
CA ALA A 78 15.86 0.13 8.29
C ALA A 78 16.82 -1.01 8.67
N GLU A 79 17.69 -1.42 7.75
CA GLU A 79 18.69 -2.47 7.97
C GLU A 79 19.66 -2.17 9.11
N GLN A 80 20.12 -0.91 9.25
CA GLN A 80 20.95 -0.48 10.38
C GLN A 80 20.30 -0.69 11.75
N LYS A 81 18.97 -0.79 11.77
CA LYS A 81 18.17 -1.04 12.97
C LYS A 81 17.80 -2.53 13.11
N GLY A 82 18.23 -3.38 12.16
CA GLY A 82 17.96 -4.82 12.14
C GLY A 82 16.49 -5.17 11.89
N ILE A 83 15.75 -4.33 11.15
CA ILE A 83 14.31 -4.48 10.93
C ILE A 83 13.94 -4.22 9.47
N ASP A 84 12.83 -4.80 9.02
CA ASP A 84 12.22 -4.54 7.72
C ASP A 84 11.62 -3.13 7.63
N ILE A 85 11.33 -2.68 6.41
CA ILE A 85 10.67 -1.42 6.11
C ILE A 85 9.22 -1.67 5.65
N MET A 86 8.24 -1.03 6.30
CA MET A 86 6.83 -1.10 5.93
C MET A 86 6.37 0.18 5.25
N THR A 87 5.57 0.04 4.20
CA THR A 87 4.89 1.16 3.54
C THR A 87 3.43 0.86 3.26
N THR A 88 2.64 1.91 3.10
CA THR A 88 1.21 1.86 2.73
C THR A 88 0.97 2.09 1.24
N CYS A 89 2.04 2.23 0.45
CA CYS A 89 1.97 2.52 -0.97
C CYS A 89 2.50 1.32 -1.76
N ALA A 90 1.62 0.62 -2.49
CA ALA A 90 2.01 -0.47 -3.38
C ALA A 90 3.10 -0.06 -4.40
N THR A 91 3.08 1.17 -4.89
CA THR A 91 4.14 1.70 -5.78
C THR A 91 5.49 1.76 -5.08
N SER A 92 5.56 2.32 -3.87
CA SER A 92 6.80 2.39 -3.10
C SER A 92 7.32 1.00 -2.75
N HIS A 93 6.42 0.08 -2.38
CA HIS A 93 6.76 -1.32 -2.11
C HIS A 93 7.40 -1.98 -3.34
N ALA A 94 6.76 -1.88 -4.51
CA ALA A 94 7.29 -2.45 -5.74
C ALA A 94 8.65 -1.89 -6.15
N ILE A 95 8.85 -0.57 -6.00
CA ILE A 95 10.13 0.09 -6.28
C ILE A 95 11.24 -0.43 -5.36
N MET A 96 10.93 -0.63 -4.09
CA MET A 96 11.88 -1.18 -3.12
C MET A 96 12.22 -2.64 -3.43
N CYS A 97 11.23 -3.47 -3.74
CA CYS A 97 11.46 -4.86 -4.15
C CYS A 97 12.30 -4.93 -5.42
N ASP A 98 11.99 -4.12 -6.45
CA ASP A 98 12.74 -4.08 -7.70
C ASP A 98 14.21 -3.67 -7.49
N THR A 99 14.45 -2.69 -6.63
CA THR A 99 15.81 -2.28 -6.26
C THR A 99 16.54 -3.39 -5.51
N ALA A 100 15.88 -4.04 -4.56
CA ALA A 100 16.48 -5.14 -3.80
C ALA A 100 16.84 -6.33 -4.70
N ASP A 101 15.93 -6.74 -5.59
CA ASP A 101 16.13 -7.81 -6.55
C ASP A 101 17.30 -7.49 -7.51
N THR A 102 17.36 -6.26 -8.00
CA THR A 102 18.43 -5.80 -8.90
C THR A 102 19.80 -5.89 -8.23
N LEU A 103 19.91 -5.49 -6.96
CA LEU A 103 21.17 -5.55 -6.22
C LEU A 103 21.55 -6.98 -5.84
N ALA A 104 20.56 -7.83 -5.55
CA ALA A 104 20.79 -9.26 -5.30
C ALA A 104 21.29 -10.00 -6.55
N ALA A 105 20.80 -9.61 -7.74
CA ALA A 105 21.17 -10.24 -9.00
C ALA A 105 22.54 -9.81 -9.54
N ASP A 106 23.01 -8.60 -9.21
CA ASP A 106 24.29 -8.06 -9.71
C ASP A 106 25.16 -7.51 -8.57
N SER A 107 26.07 -8.35 -8.08
CA SER A 107 27.02 -8.02 -7.00
C SER A 107 28.00 -6.88 -7.35
N ILE A 108 28.35 -6.72 -8.63
CA ILE A 108 29.26 -5.65 -9.09
C ILE A 108 28.50 -4.33 -9.00
N TYR A 109 27.27 -4.30 -9.52
CA TYR A 109 26.41 -3.14 -9.44
C TYR A 109 26.07 -2.77 -7.99
N ALA A 110 25.74 -3.76 -7.15
CA ALA A 110 25.52 -3.56 -5.72
C ALA A 110 26.73 -2.93 -5.03
N SER A 111 27.94 -3.43 -5.31
CA SER A 111 29.18 -2.86 -4.77
C SER A 111 29.39 -1.42 -5.23
N GLN A 112 29.14 -1.09 -6.50
CA GLN A 112 29.25 0.29 -7.01
C GLN A 112 28.23 1.23 -6.36
N LEU A 113 27.01 0.75 -6.12
CA LEU A 113 25.94 1.52 -5.51
C LEU A 113 26.22 1.75 -4.02
N ASN A 114 26.61 0.71 -3.28
CA ASN A 114 26.98 0.81 -1.86
C ASN A 114 28.16 1.76 -1.66
N ASN A 115 29.18 1.72 -2.52
CA ASN A 115 30.27 2.71 -2.48
C ASN A 115 29.79 4.16 -2.67
N LEU A 116 28.71 4.39 -3.42
CA LEU A 116 28.12 5.73 -3.57
C LEU A 116 27.30 6.12 -2.33
N ILE A 117 26.47 5.21 -1.82
CA ILE A 117 25.62 5.43 -0.65
C ILE A 117 26.49 5.66 0.61
N ALA A 118 27.53 4.84 0.80
CA ALA A 118 28.48 4.97 1.91
C ALA A 118 29.17 6.34 1.92
N ARG A 119 29.64 6.81 0.76
CA ARG A 119 30.31 8.14 0.64
C ARG A 119 29.40 9.31 0.97
N THR A 120 28.08 9.18 0.76
CA THR A 120 27.12 10.28 0.91
C THR A 120 26.34 10.23 2.21
N SER A 121 26.23 9.06 2.83
CA SER A 121 25.36 8.85 4.01
C SER A 121 25.98 8.00 5.11
N GLY A 122 27.12 7.37 4.88
CA GLY A 122 27.83 6.53 5.85
C GLY A 122 27.15 5.18 6.13
N ILE A 123 26.25 4.74 5.24
CA ILE A 123 25.49 3.49 5.38
C ILE A 123 25.58 2.69 4.08
N GLU A 124 25.33 1.38 4.16
CA GLU A 124 25.31 0.46 3.03
C GLU A 124 24.06 -0.42 3.14
N TYR A 125 23.58 -0.94 2.01
CA TYR A 125 22.50 -1.91 1.97
C TYR A 125 23.08 -3.29 1.64
N ALA A 126 23.06 -4.20 2.60
CA ALA A 126 23.55 -5.57 2.45
C ALA A 126 22.48 -6.53 1.89
N GLY A 127 21.21 -6.13 1.86
CA GLY A 127 20.12 -6.96 1.34
C GLY A 127 19.32 -7.70 2.41
N GLU A 128 19.49 -7.35 3.68
CA GLU A 128 18.85 -8.02 4.82
C GLU A 128 17.47 -7.42 5.12
N SER A 129 17.34 -6.09 5.06
CA SER A 129 16.04 -5.42 5.26
C SER A 129 15.17 -5.56 4.02
N LYS A 130 13.96 -6.09 4.19
CA LYS A 130 12.98 -6.23 3.10
C LYS A 130 11.90 -5.17 3.17
N SER A 131 11.34 -4.85 2.01
CA SER A 131 10.12 -4.05 1.93
C SER A 131 8.90 -4.90 2.28
N ARG A 132 7.96 -4.34 3.03
CA ARG A 132 6.67 -4.93 3.37
C ARG A 132 5.55 -3.94 3.05
N HIS A 133 4.53 -4.39 2.33
CA HIS A 133 3.32 -3.61 2.20
C HIS A 133 2.43 -3.79 3.45
N LEU A 134 1.70 -2.75 3.88
CA LEU A 134 0.80 -2.83 5.03
C LEU A 134 -0.18 -4.01 4.93
N LEU A 135 -0.75 -4.26 3.74
CA LEU A 135 -1.65 -5.40 3.53
C LEU A 135 -0.96 -6.74 3.87
N HIS A 136 0.19 -7.01 3.24
CA HIS A 136 0.95 -8.24 3.47
C HIS A 136 1.36 -8.35 4.95
N TYR A 137 1.78 -7.25 5.57
CA TYR A 137 2.16 -7.24 6.99
C TYR A 137 0.99 -7.58 7.93
N LEU A 138 -0.21 -7.05 7.66
CA LEU A 138 -1.41 -7.36 8.44
C LEU A 138 -1.84 -8.83 8.28
N VAL A 139 -1.72 -9.39 7.08
CA VAL A 139 -2.13 -10.77 6.80
C VAL A 139 -1.11 -11.79 7.31
N GLU A 140 0.18 -11.59 7.02
CA GLU A 140 1.24 -12.58 7.26
C GLU A 140 1.84 -12.49 8.66
N GLU A 141 2.19 -11.28 9.12
CA GLU A 141 2.93 -11.09 10.37
C GLU A 141 1.97 -10.93 11.56
N ILE A 142 0.88 -10.19 11.39
CA ILE A 142 -0.11 -9.96 12.45
C ILE A 142 -1.15 -11.08 12.50
N GLY A 143 -1.59 -11.56 11.34
CA GLY A 143 -2.60 -12.59 11.20
C GLY A 143 -4.02 -12.03 11.27
N LEU A 144 -4.87 -12.54 10.37
CA LEU A 144 -6.28 -12.12 10.26
C LEU A 144 -7.12 -12.39 11.52
N ASP A 145 -6.79 -13.43 12.28
CA ASP A 145 -7.49 -13.72 13.55
C ASP A 145 -7.31 -12.58 14.55
N LYS A 146 -6.07 -12.09 14.72
CA LYS A 146 -5.78 -10.97 15.62
C LYS A 146 -6.41 -9.66 15.14
N VAL A 147 -6.44 -9.45 13.82
CA VAL A 147 -7.15 -8.29 13.23
C VAL A 147 -8.64 -8.37 13.54
N ARG A 148 -9.28 -9.52 13.31
CA ARG A 148 -10.71 -9.75 13.56
C ARG A 148 -11.07 -9.55 15.04
N ASP A 149 -10.25 -10.06 15.94
CA ASP A 149 -10.48 -9.96 17.39
C ASP A 149 -10.35 -8.50 17.91
N ALA A 150 -9.65 -7.65 17.16
CA ALA A 150 -9.49 -6.23 17.49
C ALA A 150 -10.58 -5.32 16.86
N VAL A 151 -11.50 -5.87 16.06
CA VAL A 151 -12.56 -5.09 15.41
C VAL A 151 -13.56 -4.57 16.44
N VAL A 152 -13.74 -3.25 16.45
CA VAL A 152 -14.73 -2.53 17.27
C VAL A 152 -15.91 -2.05 16.39
N ASN A 153 -15.62 -1.61 15.16
CA ASN A 153 -16.60 -1.07 14.21
C ASN A 153 -16.64 -1.94 12.93
N PRO A 154 -17.50 -2.97 12.86
CA PRO A 154 -17.59 -3.80 11.66
C PRO A 154 -18.08 -2.97 10.46
N ILE A 155 -17.45 -3.16 9.29
CA ILE A 155 -17.71 -2.33 8.09
C ILE A 155 -19.16 -2.46 7.58
N LYS A 156 -19.69 -3.69 7.47
CA LYS A 156 -21.07 -4.00 7.04
C LYS A 156 -21.49 -3.32 5.72
N LEU A 157 -20.57 -3.28 4.75
CA LEU A 157 -20.78 -2.76 3.40
C LEU A 157 -20.17 -3.75 2.38
N ASN A 158 -20.61 -3.64 1.13
CA ASN A 158 -19.97 -4.27 -0.01
C ASN A 158 -18.74 -3.43 -0.40
N VAL A 159 -17.54 -3.97 -0.19
CA VAL A 159 -16.25 -3.26 -0.35
C VAL A 159 -15.46 -3.78 -1.55
N ALA A 160 -15.16 -2.90 -2.50
CA ALA A 160 -14.32 -3.21 -3.65
C ALA A 160 -12.86 -3.02 -3.26
N GLY A 161 -12.09 -4.11 -3.22
CA GLY A 161 -10.66 -4.06 -2.97
C GLY A 161 -9.88 -3.69 -4.22
N TYR A 162 -9.21 -2.53 -4.22
CA TYR A 162 -8.32 -2.11 -5.29
C TYR A 162 -6.86 -2.28 -4.86
N TYR A 163 -6.18 -3.25 -5.48
CA TYR A 163 -4.77 -3.56 -5.26
C TYR A 163 -3.84 -2.58 -5.96
N GLY A 164 -4.20 -2.22 -7.18
CA GLY A 164 -3.35 -1.50 -8.13
C GLY A 164 -2.26 -2.38 -8.76
N SER A 165 -1.72 -1.90 -9.88
CA SER A 165 -0.85 -2.69 -10.75
C SER A 165 0.51 -3.04 -10.15
N ASN A 166 0.96 -2.30 -9.14
CA ASN A 166 2.29 -2.48 -8.56
C ASN A 166 2.34 -3.53 -7.44
N MET A 167 1.19 -3.93 -6.89
CA MET A 167 1.16 -4.95 -5.83
C MET A 167 1.29 -6.37 -6.38
N GLN A 168 1.02 -6.56 -7.67
CA GLN A 168 1.03 -7.84 -8.38
C GLN A 168 2.38 -8.12 -9.04
N ARG A 169 3.37 -8.51 -8.25
CA ARG A 169 4.67 -8.98 -8.76
C ARG A 169 5.15 -10.14 -7.90
N GLU A 170 5.61 -11.20 -8.55
CA GLU A 170 6.25 -12.33 -7.88
C GLU A 170 7.44 -11.84 -7.04
N GLY A 171 7.50 -12.26 -5.78
CA GLY A 171 8.48 -11.77 -4.80
C GLY A 171 8.12 -10.44 -4.11
N ALA A 172 7.06 -9.76 -4.55
CA ALA A 172 6.54 -8.52 -3.94
C ALA A 172 5.04 -8.61 -3.53
N CYS A 173 4.42 -9.78 -3.66
CA CYS A 173 3.04 -10.07 -3.21
C CYS A 173 2.98 -10.95 -1.95
N GLY A 174 4.12 -11.19 -1.29
CA GLY A 174 4.18 -12.10 -0.14
C GLY A 174 3.84 -13.54 -0.53
N ASP A 175 3.06 -14.23 0.31
CA ASP A 175 2.51 -15.56 0.05
C ASP A 175 1.15 -15.50 -0.71
N ASP A 176 0.72 -14.33 -1.21
CA ASP A 176 -0.48 -14.18 -2.06
C ASP A 176 -0.19 -14.55 -3.52
N ASP A 177 -1.24 -14.78 -4.30
CA ASP A 177 -1.11 -15.05 -5.73
C ASP A 177 -0.86 -13.74 -6.52
N ALA A 178 0.21 -13.72 -7.32
CA ALA A 178 0.62 -12.54 -8.07
C ALA A 178 -0.36 -12.14 -9.20
N PHE A 179 -1.22 -13.06 -9.64
CA PHE A 179 -2.19 -12.85 -10.73
C PHE A 179 -3.64 -12.83 -10.24
N LEU A 180 -3.94 -13.55 -9.17
CA LEU A 180 -5.27 -13.69 -8.58
C LEU A 180 -5.22 -13.43 -7.06
N PRO A 181 -4.86 -12.21 -6.63
CA PRO A 181 -4.66 -11.91 -5.22
C PRO A 181 -5.96 -11.96 -4.45
N SER A 182 -5.85 -12.28 -3.17
CA SER A 182 -6.98 -12.51 -2.28
C SER A 182 -6.84 -11.84 -0.90
N TYR A 183 -5.66 -11.32 -0.56
CA TYR A 183 -5.37 -10.80 0.77
C TYR A 183 -6.25 -9.62 1.17
N LEU A 184 -6.60 -8.75 0.22
CA LEU A 184 -7.45 -7.60 0.48
C LEU A 184 -8.89 -8.05 0.75
N GLU A 185 -9.42 -9.03 0.02
CA GLU A 185 -10.74 -9.62 0.26
C GLU A 185 -10.80 -10.36 1.60
N GLN A 186 -9.74 -11.10 1.94
CA GLN A 186 -9.61 -11.76 3.24
C GLN A 186 -9.60 -10.74 4.38
N LEU A 187 -8.84 -9.65 4.23
CA LEU A 187 -8.80 -8.56 5.21
C LEU A 187 -10.16 -7.85 5.32
N ILE A 188 -10.82 -7.51 4.21
CA ILE A 188 -12.17 -6.93 4.20
C ILE A 188 -13.14 -7.82 5.00
N THR A 189 -13.07 -9.15 4.79
CA THR A 189 -13.89 -10.13 5.51
C THR A 189 -13.57 -10.12 7.02
N ALA A 190 -12.29 -10.09 7.39
CA ALA A 190 -11.86 -10.01 8.79
C ALA A 190 -12.33 -8.72 9.48
N LEU A 191 -12.45 -7.62 8.74
CA LEU A 191 -12.98 -6.34 9.22
C LEU A 191 -14.53 -6.29 9.26
N GLY A 192 -15.21 -7.37 8.87
CA GLY A 192 -16.67 -7.47 8.86
C GLY A 192 -17.35 -6.76 7.68
N GLY A 193 -16.64 -6.57 6.58
CA GLY A 193 -17.20 -6.18 5.28
C GLY A 193 -17.50 -7.39 4.39
N VAL A 194 -18.11 -7.14 3.24
CA VAL A 194 -18.35 -8.14 2.19
C VAL A 194 -17.51 -7.74 0.98
N PRO A 195 -16.44 -8.47 0.62
CA PRO A 195 -15.68 -8.14 -0.58
C PRO A 195 -16.52 -8.41 -1.83
N ILE A 196 -16.50 -7.50 -2.80
CA ILE A 196 -17.02 -7.75 -4.15
C ILE A 196 -15.90 -8.07 -5.12
N ASP A 197 -16.19 -9.03 -6.00
CA ASP A 197 -15.29 -9.43 -7.06
C ASP A 197 -15.55 -8.62 -8.34
N TYR A 198 -14.48 -8.22 -9.00
CA TYR A 198 -14.49 -7.45 -10.25
C TYR A 198 -13.11 -7.54 -10.91
N GLU A 199 -13.04 -7.39 -12.23
CA GLU A 199 -11.83 -7.75 -12.99
C GLU A 199 -10.71 -6.71 -12.87
N LEU A 200 -11.05 -5.41 -12.83
CA LEU A 200 -10.06 -4.34 -12.89
C LEU A 200 -9.41 -4.01 -11.53
N LYS A 201 -9.55 -4.87 -10.51
CA LYS A 201 -9.00 -4.66 -9.16
C LYS A 201 -7.49 -4.48 -9.09
N CYS A 202 -6.77 -4.98 -10.09
CA CYS A 202 -5.33 -4.82 -10.21
C CYS A 202 -4.90 -3.98 -11.43
N GLN A 203 -5.85 -3.44 -12.19
CA GLN A 203 -5.53 -2.62 -13.35
C GLN A 203 -4.95 -1.27 -12.91
N SER A 204 -3.99 -0.75 -13.68
CA SER A 204 -3.48 0.60 -13.44
C SER A 204 -4.58 1.67 -13.58
N VAL A 205 -4.51 2.72 -12.77
CA VAL A 205 -5.34 3.94 -12.88
C VAL A 205 -4.61 5.10 -13.58
N GLY A 206 -3.42 4.83 -14.14
CA GLY A 206 -2.64 5.82 -14.89
C GLY A 206 -1.96 6.90 -14.05
N ALA A 207 -1.81 6.70 -12.73
CA ALA A 207 -1.27 7.72 -11.82
C ALA A 207 0.10 8.30 -12.24
N PRO A 208 1.11 7.52 -12.70
CA PRO A 208 2.39 8.08 -13.16
C PRO A 208 2.27 9.03 -14.36
N SER A 209 1.20 8.90 -15.15
CA SER A 209 0.97 9.68 -16.37
C SER A 209 -0.16 10.70 -16.20
N LEU A 210 -0.62 10.94 -14.97
CA LEU A 210 -1.73 11.85 -14.69
C LEU A 210 -1.52 13.25 -15.28
N LEU A 211 -0.28 13.77 -15.20
CA LEU A 211 0.06 15.11 -15.67
C LEU A 211 0.46 15.16 -17.16
N THR A 212 0.83 14.03 -17.76
CA THR A 212 1.36 13.97 -19.13
C THR A 212 0.35 13.40 -20.13
N LEU A 213 -0.47 12.44 -19.70
CA LEU A 213 -1.47 11.73 -20.49
C LEU A 213 -2.81 11.69 -19.75
N GLU A 214 -3.28 12.85 -19.34
CA GLU A 214 -4.44 13.00 -18.46
C GLU A 214 -5.69 12.30 -18.98
N GLY A 215 -5.99 12.41 -20.28
CA GLY A 215 -7.17 11.75 -20.88
C GLY A 215 -7.14 10.22 -20.71
N THR A 216 -5.97 9.62 -20.89
CA THR A 216 -5.76 8.18 -20.68
C THR A 216 -5.88 7.82 -19.20
N ALA A 217 -5.24 8.57 -18.31
CA ALA A 217 -5.32 8.34 -16.87
C ALA A 217 -6.76 8.45 -16.34
N MET A 218 -7.52 9.44 -16.81
CA MET A 218 -8.95 9.61 -16.47
C MET A 218 -9.80 8.45 -17.00
N ALA A 219 -9.53 7.98 -18.22
CA ALA A 219 -10.25 6.83 -18.78
C ALA A 219 -10.01 5.54 -17.99
N MET A 220 -8.77 5.30 -17.57
CA MET A 220 -8.40 4.15 -16.72
C MET A 220 -9.04 4.24 -15.34
N THR A 221 -8.96 5.41 -14.69
CA THR A 221 -9.59 5.68 -13.39
C THR A 221 -11.10 5.46 -13.46
N ALA A 222 -11.76 5.98 -14.49
CA ALA A 222 -13.20 5.80 -14.68
C ALA A 222 -13.60 4.34 -14.90
N ALA A 223 -12.77 3.56 -15.60
CA ALA A 223 -13.05 2.14 -15.84
C ALA A 223 -13.08 1.34 -14.53
N VAL A 224 -12.08 1.52 -13.67
CA VAL A 224 -11.98 0.84 -12.37
C VAL A 224 -13.15 1.20 -11.46
N LEU A 225 -13.48 2.49 -11.32
CA LEU A 225 -14.59 2.95 -10.46
C LEU A 225 -15.95 2.45 -10.97
N CYS A 226 -16.18 2.56 -12.28
CA CYS A 226 -17.45 2.20 -12.89
C CYS A 226 -17.71 0.69 -12.80
N GLU A 227 -16.70 -0.14 -13.06
CA GLU A 227 -16.85 -1.60 -12.97
C GLU A 227 -17.10 -2.05 -11.52
N ALA A 228 -16.33 -1.54 -10.56
CA ALA A 228 -16.58 -1.84 -9.15
C ALA A 228 -18.02 -1.49 -8.73
N LYS A 229 -18.51 -0.33 -9.18
CA LYS A 229 -19.89 0.11 -8.94
C LYS A 229 -20.92 -0.82 -9.60
N GLN A 230 -20.70 -1.20 -10.85
CA GLN A 230 -21.59 -2.11 -11.59
C GLN A 230 -21.67 -3.50 -10.94
N ASN A 231 -20.62 -3.92 -10.22
CA ASN A 231 -20.59 -5.16 -9.44
C ASN A 231 -21.14 -5.00 -8.00
N GLY A 232 -21.76 -3.86 -7.68
CA GLY A 232 -22.49 -3.67 -6.42
C GLY A 232 -21.64 -3.16 -5.25
N ALA A 233 -20.52 -2.49 -5.53
CA ALA A 233 -19.75 -1.83 -4.48
C ALA A 233 -20.49 -0.65 -3.84
N ASP A 234 -20.50 -0.61 -2.50
CA ASP A 234 -20.93 0.57 -1.75
C ASP A 234 -19.76 1.56 -1.54
N ILE A 235 -18.54 1.01 -1.53
CA ILE A 235 -17.28 1.70 -1.25
C ILE A 235 -16.12 0.97 -1.92
N MET A 236 -15.07 1.70 -2.29
CA MET A 236 -13.79 1.14 -2.70
C MET A 236 -12.69 1.38 -1.65
N VAL A 237 -11.86 0.37 -1.39
CA VAL A 237 -10.65 0.48 -0.58
C VAL A 237 -9.41 0.34 -1.46
N SER A 238 -8.56 1.38 -1.50
CA SER A 238 -7.29 1.35 -2.23
C SER A 238 -6.14 0.92 -1.33
N ALA A 239 -5.36 -0.06 -1.78
CA ALA A 239 -4.11 -0.46 -1.15
C ALA A 239 -2.88 0.33 -1.63
N CYS A 240 -3.06 1.33 -2.50
CA CYS A 240 -1.97 2.16 -2.99
C CYS A 240 -2.26 3.63 -2.75
N THR A 241 -1.41 4.31 -1.98
CA THR A 241 -1.56 5.74 -1.67
C THR A 241 -1.53 6.62 -2.92
N ILE A 242 -0.69 6.31 -3.92
CA ILE A 242 -0.64 7.08 -5.17
C ILE A 242 -1.91 6.87 -6.01
N SER A 243 -2.35 5.62 -6.16
CA SER A 243 -3.58 5.33 -6.92
C SER A 243 -4.83 5.85 -6.21
N HIS A 244 -4.80 5.93 -4.88
CA HIS A 244 -5.89 6.47 -4.07
C HIS A 244 -6.23 7.91 -4.48
N SER A 245 -5.23 8.76 -4.72
CA SER A 245 -5.47 10.14 -5.18
C SER A 245 -6.23 10.19 -6.51
N ASN A 246 -5.95 9.30 -7.47
CA ASN A 246 -6.71 9.22 -8.71
C ASN A 246 -8.17 8.80 -8.45
N LEU A 247 -8.35 7.72 -7.69
CA LEU A 247 -9.65 7.10 -7.45
C LEU A 247 -10.59 7.99 -6.63
N ASP A 248 -10.04 8.74 -5.65
CA ASP A 248 -10.80 9.65 -4.81
C ASP A 248 -10.94 11.04 -5.45
N SER A 249 -9.83 11.76 -5.65
CA SER A 249 -9.87 13.19 -5.98
C SER A 249 -10.23 13.47 -7.45
N TYR A 250 -9.94 12.55 -8.37
CA TYR A 250 -10.19 12.74 -9.80
C TYR A 250 -11.47 12.07 -10.31
N GLN A 251 -12.24 11.43 -9.44
CA GLN A 251 -13.48 10.72 -9.76
C GLN A 251 -14.46 11.55 -10.63
N SER A 252 -14.77 12.78 -10.20
CA SER A 252 -15.69 13.68 -10.91
C SER A 252 -15.20 14.03 -12.31
N ARG A 253 -13.88 14.25 -12.45
CA ARG A 253 -13.27 14.56 -13.75
C ARG A 253 -13.27 13.34 -14.67
N ALA A 254 -12.93 12.18 -14.13
CA ALA A 254 -12.95 10.90 -14.84
C ALA A 254 -14.36 10.57 -15.38
N GLY A 255 -15.39 10.80 -14.56
CA GLY A 255 -16.79 10.64 -14.96
C GLY A 255 -17.20 11.60 -16.07
N LYS A 256 -16.91 12.90 -15.94
CA LYS A 256 -17.20 13.90 -16.98
C LYS A 256 -16.53 13.61 -18.33
N LEU A 257 -15.28 13.15 -18.30
CA LEU A 257 -14.51 12.87 -19.51
C LEU A 257 -15.01 11.63 -20.25
N THR A 258 -15.42 10.59 -19.52
CA THR A 258 -15.80 9.30 -20.12
C THR A 258 -17.30 9.09 -20.27
N GLY A 259 -18.12 9.88 -19.58
CA GLY A 259 -19.57 9.67 -19.48
C GLY A 259 -19.95 8.46 -18.60
N LYS A 260 -18.99 7.81 -17.93
CA LYS A 260 -19.25 6.69 -17.02
C LYS A 260 -19.69 7.21 -15.65
N ASP A 261 -20.55 6.44 -14.97
CA ASP A 261 -20.81 6.68 -13.55
C ASP A 261 -19.61 6.21 -12.74
N THR A 262 -18.89 7.18 -12.20
CA THR A 262 -17.72 6.96 -11.36
C THR A 262 -18.00 7.23 -9.90
N THR A 263 -19.22 7.63 -9.52
CA THR A 263 -19.53 8.17 -8.20
C THR A 263 -19.50 7.06 -7.15
N MET A 264 -18.45 7.05 -6.30
CA MET A 264 -18.14 5.97 -5.36
C MET A 264 -17.32 6.54 -4.20
N PRO A 265 -17.68 6.33 -2.92
CA PRO A 265 -16.77 6.64 -1.83
C PRO A 265 -15.51 5.78 -1.93
N VAL A 266 -14.34 6.42 -1.87
CA VAL A 266 -13.04 5.73 -1.90
C VAL A 266 -12.29 6.04 -0.62
N VAL A 267 -11.72 5.01 0.02
CA VAL A 267 -10.85 5.14 1.19
C VAL A 267 -9.53 4.43 0.97
N HIS A 268 -8.51 4.80 1.72
CA HIS A 268 -7.28 4.05 1.77
C HIS A 268 -7.41 2.83 2.70
N LEU A 269 -6.57 1.82 2.49
CA LEU A 269 -6.51 0.62 3.34
C LEU A 269 -6.28 0.95 4.83
N ALA A 270 -5.28 1.78 5.12
CA ALA A 270 -4.97 2.22 6.50
C ALA A 270 -6.17 2.87 7.19
N GLU A 271 -6.92 3.66 6.42
CA GLU A 271 -8.14 4.33 6.82
C GLU A 271 -9.23 3.32 7.21
N LEU A 272 -9.53 2.36 6.33
CA LEU A 272 -10.51 1.31 6.59
C LEU A 272 -10.16 0.49 7.84
N VAL A 273 -8.88 0.11 7.99
CA VAL A 273 -8.39 -0.65 9.15
C VAL A 273 -8.52 0.18 10.43
N ALA A 274 -8.03 1.42 10.45
CA ALA A 274 -8.11 2.27 11.64
C ALA A 274 -9.55 2.48 12.10
N PHE A 275 -10.47 2.72 11.16
CA PHE A 275 -11.90 2.81 11.46
C PHE A 275 -12.45 1.56 12.13
N ALA A 276 -12.20 0.40 11.52
CA ALA A 276 -12.69 -0.88 12.03
C ALA A 276 -12.14 -1.18 13.44
N LEU A 277 -10.94 -0.71 13.75
CA LEU A 277 -10.29 -0.81 15.05
C LEU A 277 -10.74 0.25 16.07
N GLY A 278 -11.71 1.11 15.75
CA GLY A 278 -12.27 2.09 16.67
C GLY A 278 -11.70 3.50 16.59
N HIS A 279 -10.85 3.80 15.61
CA HIS A 279 -10.22 5.12 15.45
C HIS A 279 -10.94 5.99 14.43
N TYR A 280 -10.89 7.32 14.65
CA TYR A 280 -11.50 8.33 13.77
C TYR A 280 -12.98 8.06 13.38
N PRO A 281 -13.86 7.57 14.29
CA PRO A 281 -15.22 7.20 13.92
C PRO A 281 -16.01 8.34 13.25
N ASP A 282 -15.76 9.59 13.63
CA ASP A 282 -16.43 10.76 13.05
C ASP A 282 -16.03 11.02 11.59
N ARG A 283 -14.75 10.78 11.22
CA ARG A 283 -14.25 10.92 9.84
C ARG A 283 -14.94 9.90 8.93
N PHE A 284 -15.18 8.68 9.43
CA PHE A 284 -15.81 7.59 8.69
C PHE A 284 -17.33 7.56 8.78
N ALA A 285 -17.95 8.15 9.80
CA ALA A 285 -19.39 8.29 9.87
C ALA A 285 -19.93 9.05 8.65
N GLN A 286 -19.23 10.11 8.25
CA GLN A 286 -19.53 10.84 7.01
C GLN A 286 -19.39 9.97 5.77
N LEU A 287 -18.42 9.05 5.77
CA LEU A 287 -18.20 8.15 4.66
C LEU A 287 -19.29 7.08 4.55
N ARG A 288 -19.76 6.53 5.67
CA ARG A 288 -20.91 5.62 5.69
C ARG A 288 -22.18 6.33 5.20
N THR A 289 -22.39 7.58 5.62
CA THR A 289 -23.49 8.41 5.09
C THR A 289 -23.35 8.63 3.58
N ARG A 290 -22.14 8.92 3.09
CA ARG A 290 -21.86 9.04 1.65
C ARG A 290 -22.14 7.73 0.91
N ALA A 291 -21.69 6.58 1.43
CA ALA A 291 -21.97 5.27 0.84
C ALA A 291 -23.48 4.99 0.72
N LEU A 292 -24.24 5.29 1.78
CA LEU A 292 -25.70 5.11 1.78
C LEU A 292 -26.47 6.07 0.87
N ILE A 293 -25.90 7.23 0.53
CA ILE A 293 -26.56 8.25 -0.31
C ILE A 293 -26.11 8.16 -1.78
N ILE A 294 -24.85 7.79 -2.01
CA ILE A 294 -24.18 7.78 -3.32
C ILE A 294 -24.12 6.38 -3.94
N GLY A 295 -24.04 5.34 -3.10
CA GLY A 295 -23.96 3.93 -3.50
C GLY A 295 -25.31 3.27 -3.77
N SER A 296 -26.43 3.90 -3.35
CA SER A 296 -27.81 3.51 -3.68
C SER A 296 -28.30 4.14 -4.98
#